data_AF-A0A356K335-F1
#
_entry.id   AF-A0A356K335-F1
#
_cell.length_a   1.000
_cell.length_b   1.000
_cell.length_c   1.000
_cell.angle_alpha   90.00
_cell.angle_beta   90.00
_cell.angle_gamma   90.00
#
_symmetry.space_group_name_H-M   'P 1'
#
loop_
_entity.id
_entity.type
_entity.pdbx_description
1 polymer ?
#
loop_
_entity_poly.entity_id
_entity_poly.type
_entity_poly.pdbx_seq_one_letter_code
_entity_poly.pdbx_strand_id
1 'polypeptide(L)'
;MNLKNVKNIDGTIKEILSIKYHYEIDEVVSSRDLEGLLNYYLTLVKKTKDKDIFKKNVHRLMDVLDFFSNAEKKGGLEEEAEEIAMDLITKVFDGKLEIPVSLNRIVRYSFSAGLTKEEVNYEIKWLILTLAILVCLK
;
A
#
# COMPACT_ATOMS: atom_id res chain seq x y z
N MET A 1 15.60 40.65 18.36
CA MET A 1 15.10 39.44 17.67
C MET A 1 16.28 38.68 17.11
N ASN A 2 16.47 37.42 17.48
CA ASN A 2 17.67 36.66 17.09
C ASN A 2 17.55 36.17 15.64
N LEU A 3 18.16 36.89 14.71
CA LEU A 3 18.09 36.64 13.27
C LEU A 3 18.65 35.27 12.83
N LYS A 4 19.49 34.61 13.66
CA LYS A 4 19.94 33.23 13.40
C LYS A 4 18.82 32.20 13.56
N ASN A 5 17.93 32.38 14.55
CA ASN A 5 16.82 31.46 14.78
C ASN A 5 15.77 31.57 13.66
N VAL A 6 15.54 32.76 13.14
CA VAL A 6 14.62 33.00 12.00
C VAL A 6 15.12 32.34 10.73
N LYS A 7 16.42 32.49 10.39
CA LYS A 7 17.01 31.84 9.21
C LYS A 7 16.96 30.31 9.26
N ASN A 8 17.00 29.72 10.46
CA ASN A 8 16.87 28.29 10.65
C ASN A 8 15.43 27.82 10.37
N ILE A 9 14.43 28.56 10.89
CA ILE A 9 13.00 28.28 10.67
C ILE A 9 12.65 28.38 9.17
N ASP A 10 13.09 29.44 8.49
CA ASP A 10 12.81 29.64 7.06
C ASP A 10 13.41 28.52 6.19
N GLY A 11 14.59 28.01 6.58
CA GLY A 11 15.23 26.86 5.92
C GLY A 11 14.39 25.59 6.09
N THR A 12 14.02 25.27 7.32
CA THR A 12 13.19 24.09 7.62
C THR A 12 11.82 24.16 6.94
N ILE A 13 11.17 25.33 6.90
CA ILE A 13 9.88 25.49 6.20
C ILE A 13 10.05 25.23 4.70
N LYS A 14 11.12 25.71 4.07
CA LYS A 14 11.38 25.47 2.64
C LYS A 14 11.62 23.99 2.34
N GLU A 15 12.35 23.29 3.22
CA GLU A 15 12.54 21.85 3.09
C GLU A 15 11.21 21.11 3.18
N ILE A 16 10.38 21.41 4.17
CA ILE A 16 9.05 20.82 4.32
C ILE A 16 8.17 21.08 3.09
N LEU A 17 8.11 22.34 2.61
CA LEU A 17 7.34 22.72 1.42
C LEU A 17 7.84 22.07 0.12
N SER A 18 9.08 21.56 0.09
CA SER A 18 9.63 20.85 -1.06
C SER A 18 9.24 19.36 -1.11
N ILE A 19 8.67 18.83 -0.02
CA ILE A 19 8.23 17.43 0.05
C ILE A 19 7.01 17.25 -0.86
N LYS A 20 7.05 16.25 -1.73
CA LYS A 20 5.88 15.83 -2.51
C LYS A 20 4.90 15.11 -1.57
N TYR A 21 3.74 15.73 -1.34
CA TYR A 21 2.70 15.24 -0.44
C TYR A 21 1.74 14.23 -1.07
N HIS A 22 1.75 14.09 -2.40
CA HIS A 22 0.85 13.20 -3.12
C HIS A 22 1.54 12.55 -4.31
N TYR A 23 1.37 11.24 -4.48
CA TYR A 23 1.84 10.44 -5.60
C TYR A 23 0.65 9.71 -6.22
N GLU A 24 0.52 9.81 -7.54
CA GLU A 24 -0.48 9.04 -8.27
C GLU A 24 -0.11 7.56 -8.26
N ILE A 25 -1.02 6.71 -7.77
CA ILE A 25 -0.77 5.26 -7.70
C ILE A 25 -0.51 4.66 -9.08
N ASP A 26 -1.12 5.23 -10.12
CA ASP A 26 -0.92 4.78 -11.50
C ASP A 26 0.51 5.04 -12.01
N GLU A 27 1.20 6.05 -11.48
CA GLU A 27 2.60 6.33 -11.78
C GLU A 27 3.54 5.35 -11.05
N VAL A 28 3.16 4.97 -9.82
CA VAL A 28 4.02 4.17 -8.92
C VAL A 28 3.86 2.68 -9.18
N VAL A 29 2.61 2.21 -9.33
CA VAL A 29 2.27 0.84 -9.71
C VAL A 29 1.88 0.82 -11.19
N SER A 30 2.89 1.02 -12.04
CA SER A 30 2.75 1.16 -13.50
C SER A 30 2.91 -0.16 -14.28
N SER A 31 3.00 -1.30 -13.59
CA SER A 31 3.18 -2.60 -14.24
C SER A 31 1.96 -3.06 -15.03
N ARG A 32 2.21 -3.67 -16.18
CA ARG A 32 1.19 -4.42 -16.95
C ARG A 32 0.92 -5.81 -16.39
N ASP A 33 1.83 -6.34 -15.57
CA ASP A 33 1.71 -7.63 -14.91
C ASP A 33 1.48 -7.44 -13.40
N LEU A 34 0.22 -7.16 -13.04
CA LEU A 34 -0.19 -6.98 -11.64
C LEU A 34 -0.23 -8.32 -10.89
N GLU A 35 -0.57 -9.42 -11.56
CA GLU A 35 -0.58 -10.76 -10.94
C GLU A 35 0.84 -11.20 -10.55
N GLY A 36 1.83 -10.96 -11.42
CA GLY A 36 3.24 -11.20 -11.12
C GLY A 36 3.74 -10.36 -9.94
N LEU A 37 3.43 -9.06 -9.91
CA LEU A 37 3.80 -8.18 -8.79
C LEU A 37 3.19 -8.62 -7.46
N LEU A 38 1.90 -8.95 -7.47
CA LEU A 38 1.21 -9.48 -6.31
C LEU A 38 1.91 -10.72 -5.75
N ASN A 39 2.17 -11.71 -6.62
CA ASN A 39 2.81 -12.96 -6.21
C ASN A 39 4.25 -12.76 -5.74
N TYR A 40 4.96 -11.80 -6.33
CA TYR A 40 6.28 -11.40 -5.88
C TYR A 40 6.24 -10.90 -4.43
N TYR A 41 5.37 -9.94 -4.10
CA TYR A 41 5.29 -9.40 -2.74
C TYR A 41 4.75 -10.40 -1.72
N LEU A 42 3.75 -11.23 -2.09
CA LEU A 42 3.29 -12.32 -1.23
C LEU A 42 4.40 -13.34 -0.94
N THR A 43 5.27 -13.61 -1.92
CA THR A 43 6.45 -14.46 -1.71
C THR A 43 7.44 -13.82 -0.72
N LEU A 44 7.65 -12.50 -0.80
CA LEU A 44 8.49 -11.78 0.17
C LEU A 44 7.87 -11.73 1.56
N VAL A 45 6.54 -11.64 1.68
CA VAL A 45 5.83 -11.81 2.96
C VAL A 45 6.05 -13.21 3.51
N LYS A 46 5.87 -14.27 2.70
CA LYS A 46 6.09 -15.66 3.13
C LYS A 46 7.50 -15.94 3.64
N LYS A 47 8.51 -15.27 3.07
CA LYS A 47 9.92 -15.38 3.49
C LYS A 47 10.21 -14.66 4.81
N THR A 48 9.32 -13.77 5.25
CA THR A 48 9.46 -13.09 6.53
C THR A 48 9.11 -14.04 7.67
N LYS A 49 9.97 -14.07 8.69
CA LYS A 49 9.77 -14.89 9.89
C LYS A 49 8.96 -14.19 10.98
N ASP A 50 8.77 -12.86 10.85
CA ASP A 50 8.00 -12.05 11.78
C ASP A 50 6.51 -12.00 11.37
N LYS A 51 5.70 -12.80 12.06
CA LYS A 51 4.24 -12.87 11.83
C LYS A 51 3.50 -11.61 12.32
N ASP A 52 4.12 -10.83 13.21
CA ASP A 52 3.53 -9.60 13.76
C ASP A 52 3.97 -8.35 13.01
N ILE A 53 4.67 -8.51 11.88
CA ILE A 53 5.28 -7.39 11.15
C ILE A 53 4.28 -6.33 10.72
N PHE A 54 3.05 -6.75 10.39
CA PHE A 54 1.97 -5.83 10.10
C PHE A 54 1.54 -5.05 11.33
N LYS A 55 1.21 -5.74 12.43
CA LYS A 55 0.76 -5.09 13.67
C LYS A 55 1.79 -4.08 14.19
N LYS A 56 3.08 -4.39 14.06
CA LYS A 56 4.18 -3.51 14.47
C LYS A 56 4.32 -2.26 13.59
N ASN A 57 3.92 -2.34 12.33
CA ASN A 57 4.15 -1.28 11.35
C ASN A 57 2.85 -0.62 10.87
N VAL A 58 1.68 -0.94 11.43
CA VAL A 58 0.39 -0.44 10.93
C VAL A 58 0.35 1.09 10.84
N HIS A 59 0.82 1.80 11.88
CA HIS A 59 0.86 3.27 11.84
C HIS A 59 1.80 3.79 10.75
N ARG A 60 3.00 3.22 10.63
CA ARG A 60 3.98 3.60 9.59
C ARG A 60 3.49 3.26 8.18
N LEU A 61 2.71 2.20 8.04
CA LEU A 61 2.08 1.83 6.78
C LEU A 61 1.05 2.89 6.39
N MET A 62 0.15 3.27 7.30
CA MET A 62 -0.83 4.33 7.05
C MET A 62 -0.17 5.66 6.72
N ASP A 63 0.85 6.07 7.48
CA ASP A 63 1.61 7.30 7.22
C ASP A 63 2.21 7.34 5.80
N VAL A 64 2.57 6.17 5.25
CA VAL A 64 3.10 6.07 3.88
C VAL A 64 1.97 6.02 2.85
N LEU A 65 0.87 5.31 3.14
CA LEU A 65 -0.30 5.23 2.26
C LEU A 65 -0.98 6.60 2.09
N ASP A 66 -0.93 7.48 3.09
CA ASP A 66 -1.42 8.85 3.02
C ASP A 66 -0.79 9.67 1.89
N PHE A 67 0.45 9.34 1.47
CA PHE A 67 1.08 9.98 0.32
C PHE A 67 0.49 9.55 -1.02
N PHE A 68 -0.35 8.51 -1.06
CA PHE A 68 -0.98 7.99 -2.28
C PHE A 68 -2.51 8.13 -2.26
N SER A 69 -3.10 8.25 -1.06
CA SER A 69 -4.55 8.37 -0.90
C SER A 69 -5.08 9.62 -1.56
N ASN A 70 -6.20 9.47 -2.26
CA ASN A 70 -6.92 10.62 -2.83
C ASN A 70 -8.23 10.81 -2.06
N ALA A 71 -8.17 11.65 -1.02
CA ALA A 71 -9.25 11.92 -0.06
C ALA A 71 -10.61 12.30 -0.70
N GLU A 72 -10.61 12.79 -1.94
CA GLU A 72 -11.84 13.22 -2.61
C GLU A 72 -12.54 12.12 -3.43
N LYS A 73 -11.94 10.94 -3.64
CA LYS A 73 -12.45 10.03 -4.70
C LYS A 73 -12.57 8.56 -4.35
N LYS A 74 -11.77 7.98 -3.43
CA LYS A 74 -11.63 6.50 -3.39
C LYS A 74 -11.44 5.85 -2.01
N GLY A 75 -11.69 6.55 -0.90
CA GLY A 75 -11.42 6.03 0.45
C GLY A 75 -11.97 4.63 0.74
N GLY A 76 -13.22 4.33 0.33
CA GLY A 76 -13.80 2.99 0.54
C GLY A 76 -13.11 1.86 -0.24
N LEU A 77 -12.53 2.17 -1.41
CA LEU A 77 -11.77 1.21 -2.21
C LEU A 77 -10.39 0.93 -1.59
N GLU A 78 -9.78 1.97 -1.00
CA GLU A 78 -8.49 1.89 -0.32
C GLU A 78 -8.59 1.00 0.92
N GLU A 79 -9.60 1.24 1.76
CA GLU A 79 -9.89 0.45 2.95
C GLU A 79 -10.12 -1.04 2.60
N GLU A 80 -10.97 -1.33 1.60
CA GLU A 80 -11.21 -2.70 1.14
C GLU A 80 -9.90 -3.37 0.68
N ALA A 81 -9.11 -2.70 -0.15
CA ALA A 81 -7.85 -3.25 -0.64
C ALA A 81 -6.83 -3.51 0.49
N GLU A 82 -6.83 -2.71 1.55
CA GLU A 82 -6.03 -2.92 2.76
C GLU A 82 -6.49 -4.14 3.57
N GLU A 83 -7.80 -4.31 3.74
CA GLU A 83 -8.38 -5.48 4.41
C GLU A 83 -8.04 -6.76 3.65
N ILE A 84 -8.15 -6.74 2.31
CA ILE A 84 -7.78 -7.87 1.46
C ILE A 84 -6.29 -8.17 1.59
N ALA A 85 -5.42 -7.15 1.54
CA ALA A 85 -3.99 -7.34 1.73
C ALA A 85 -3.70 -8.05 3.06
N MET A 86 -4.41 -7.64 4.12
CA MET A 86 -4.29 -8.21 5.45
C MET A 86 -4.75 -9.66 5.58
N ASP A 87 -5.90 -9.98 4.98
CA ASP A 87 -6.40 -11.34 4.89
C ASP A 87 -5.41 -12.25 4.13
N LEU A 88 -4.86 -11.77 3.00
CA LEU A 88 -3.86 -12.50 2.24
C LEU A 88 -2.59 -12.75 3.07
N ILE A 89 -2.05 -11.74 3.74
CA ILE A 89 -0.89 -11.88 4.64
C ILE A 89 -1.17 -12.93 5.72
N THR A 90 -2.32 -12.84 6.37
CA THR A 90 -2.72 -13.77 7.43
C THR A 90 -2.79 -15.20 6.90
N LYS A 91 -3.43 -15.41 5.75
CA LYS A 91 -3.52 -16.72 5.11
C LYS A 91 -2.15 -17.25 4.67
N VAL A 92 -1.22 -16.39 4.24
CA VAL A 92 0.18 -16.78 3.96
C VAL A 92 0.88 -17.29 5.22
N PHE A 93 0.78 -16.58 6.34
CA PHE A 93 1.45 -16.97 7.59
C PHE A 93 0.84 -18.20 8.27
N ASP A 94 -0.46 -18.41 8.07
CA ASP A 94 -1.17 -19.61 8.52
C ASP A 94 -0.93 -20.83 7.62
N GLY A 95 -0.26 -20.66 6.48
CA GLY A 95 -0.09 -21.72 5.48
C GLY A 95 -1.39 -22.09 4.76
N LYS A 96 -2.41 -21.23 4.82
CA LYS A 96 -3.74 -21.38 4.19
C LYS A 96 -3.82 -20.78 2.79
N LEU A 97 -2.82 -20.01 2.38
CA LEU A 97 -2.68 -19.50 1.02
C LEU A 97 -1.54 -20.20 0.30
N GLU A 98 -1.88 -20.92 -0.76
CA GLU A 98 -0.91 -21.47 -1.70
C GLU A 98 -0.52 -20.38 -2.71
N ILE A 99 0.78 -20.18 -2.90
CA ILE A 99 1.36 -19.19 -3.84
C ILE A 99 1.99 -19.99 -5.00
N PRO A 100 1.75 -19.63 -6.27
CA PRO A 100 1.13 -18.39 -6.72
C PRO A 100 -0.40 -18.38 -6.64
N VAL A 101 -0.96 -17.19 -6.40
CA VAL A 101 -2.40 -16.89 -6.44
C VAL A 101 -2.78 -16.24 -7.75
N SER A 102 -3.96 -16.59 -8.27
CA SER A 102 -4.53 -15.87 -9.41
C SER A 102 -5.22 -14.60 -8.97
N LEU A 103 -4.94 -13.50 -9.65
CA LEU A 103 -5.59 -12.21 -9.46
C LEU A 103 -7.09 -12.31 -9.73
N ASN A 104 -7.49 -13.07 -10.75
CA ASN A 104 -8.91 -13.34 -11.04
C ASN A 104 -9.62 -14.02 -9.87
N ARG A 105 -8.91 -14.86 -9.10
CA ARG A 105 -9.47 -15.49 -7.91
C ARG A 105 -9.70 -14.46 -6.81
N ILE A 106 -8.72 -13.58 -6.57
CA ILE A 106 -8.86 -12.52 -5.56
C ILE A 106 -10.00 -11.58 -5.91
N VAL A 107 -10.04 -11.09 -7.16
CA VAL A 107 -11.13 -10.20 -7.62
C VAL A 107 -12.51 -10.83 -7.42
N ARG A 108 -12.68 -12.11 -7.73
CA ARG A 108 -13.99 -12.78 -7.58
C ARG A 108 -14.46 -12.96 -6.15
N TYR A 109 -13.55 -13.09 -5.20
CA TYR A 109 -13.89 -13.49 -3.82
C TYR A 109 -13.75 -12.36 -2.81
N SER A 110 -12.99 -11.32 -3.15
CA SER A 110 -12.58 -10.30 -2.21
C SER A 110 -13.07 -8.92 -2.59
N PHE A 111 -13.37 -8.65 -3.87
CA PHE A 111 -13.75 -7.32 -4.31
C PHE A 111 -15.28 -7.20 -4.35
N SER A 112 -15.78 -6.02 -4.00
CA SER A 112 -17.23 -5.74 -4.00
C SER A 112 -17.86 -5.94 -5.39
N ALA A 113 -19.06 -6.52 -5.42
CA ALA A 113 -19.81 -6.68 -6.66
C ALA A 113 -20.28 -5.31 -7.18
N GLY A 114 -20.15 -5.08 -8.49
CA GLY A 114 -20.61 -3.85 -9.13
C GLY A 114 -19.54 -2.79 -9.36
N LEU A 115 -18.30 -3.04 -8.95
CA LEU A 115 -17.16 -2.18 -9.29
C LEU A 115 -16.91 -2.15 -10.80
N THR A 116 -16.56 -0.97 -11.30
CA THR A 116 -16.06 -0.78 -12.66
C THR A 116 -14.66 -1.39 -12.81
N LYS A 117 -14.23 -1.62 -14.05
CA LYS A 117 -12.88 -2.11 -14.34
C LYS A 117 -11.78 -1.18 -13.80
N GLU A 118 -12.03 0.13 -13.81
CA GLU A 118 -11.07 1.12 -13.30
C GLU A 118 -10.94 1.07 -11.78
N GLU A 119 -12.05 0.88 -11.07
CA GLU A 119 -12.06 0.72 -9.61
C GLU A 119 -11.40 -0.59 -9.19
N VAL A 120 -11.72 -1.70 -9.85
CA VAL A 120 -11.03 -2.99 -9.60
C VAL A 120 -9.53 -2.85 -9.84
N ASN A 121 -9.12 -2.19 -10.93
CA ASN A 121 -7.71 -1.97 -11.21
C ASN A 121 -7.03 -1.08 -10.15
N TYR A 122 -7.74 -0.06 -9.65
CA TYR A 122 -7.25 0.79 -8.57
C TYR A 122 -7.04 0.00 -7.28
N GLU A 123 -8.04 -0.75 -6.82
CA GLU A 123 -7.97 -1.58 -5.63
C GLU A 123 -6.85 -2.64 -5.73
N ILE A 124 -6.65 -3.26 -6.89
CA ILE A 124 -5.53 -4.20 -7.11
C ILE A 124 -4.18 -3.49 -6.92
N LYS A 125 -4.04 -2.29 -7.48
CA LYS A 125 -2.79 -1.51 -7.34
C LYS A 125 -2.57 -1.10 -5.89
N TRP A 126 -3.63 -0.70 -5.19
CA TRP A 126 -3.59 -0.35 -3.77
C TRP A 126 -3.15 -1.54 -2.92
N LEU A 127 -3.76 -2.71 -3.13
CA LEU A 127 -3.38 -3.95 -2.49
C LEU A 127 -1.89 -4.28 -2.70
N ILE A 128 -1.39 -4.16 -3.94
CA ILE A 128 0.02 -4.39 -4.26
C ILE A 128 0.92 -3.37 -3.55
N LEU A 129 0.52 -2.10 -3.53
CA LEU A 129 1.24 -1.03 -2.84
C LEU A 129 1.33 -1.30 -1.33
N THR A 130 0.22 -1.69 -0.70
CA THR A 130 0.16 -2.05 0.73
C THR A 130 1.11 -3.20 1.06
N LEU A 131 1.13 -4.25 0.24
CA LEU A 131 2.07 -5.36 0.40
C LEU A 131 3.53 -4.91 0.20
N ALA A 132 3.79 -4.04 -0.77
CA ALA A 132 5.12 -3.52 -1.06
C ALA A 132 5.67 -2.69 0.10
N ILE A 133 4.90 -1.74 0.61
CA ILE A 133 5.28 -0.89 1.74
C ILE A 133 5.57 -1.76 2.96
N LEU A 134 4.70 -2.72 3.27
CA LEU A 134 4.91 -3.63 4.41
C LEU A 134 6.22 -4.42 4.27
N VAL A 135 6.59 -4.82 3.06
CA VAL A 135 7.86 -5.51 2.78
C VAL A 135 9.06 -4.56 2.89
N CYS A 136 8.90 -3.28 2.64
CA CYS A 136 9.95 -2.26 2.79
C CYS A 136 10.12 -1.76 4.23
N LEU A 137 9.09 -1.86 5.07
CA LEU A 137 9.13 -1.46 6.49
C LEU A 137 9.77 -2.51 7.42
N LYS A 138 10.22 -3.64 6.88
CA LYS A 138 10.81 -4.77 7.60
C LYS A 138 12.22 -4.50 8.12
#